data_AF-A0A1M5VBK2-F1
#
_entry.id   AF-A0A1M5VBK2-F1
#
_cell.length_a   1.000
_cell.length_b   1.000
_cell.length_c   1.000
_cell.angle_alpha   90.00
_cell.angle_beta   90.00
_cell.angle_gamma   90.00
#
_symmetry.space_group_name_H-M   'P 1'
#
loop_
_entity.id
_entity.type
_entity.pdbx_description
1 polymer ?
#
loop_
_entity_poly.entity_id
_entity_poly.type
_entity_poly.pdbx_seq_one_letter_code
_entity_poly.pdbx_strand_id
1 'polypeptide(L)'
;MKLKFLLLAVVILFFNCSTVKMNSNVSSDFKDSKLNKVLVIFNGGQSRKIEDTFISTISAELNKRTVENKSLAIRPAMLNYETALKEAEEKYNPNYIMYINYMQVTTWSDGTAFATYDVNITDKKNDYSIYKATVTLGINMFTEKSGGEKLAIKIIDDLAKNNLIPTAQK
;
A
#
# COMPACT_ATOMS: atom_id res chain seq x y z
N MET A 1 -41.16 20.36 -6.79
CA MET A 1 -39.79 20.69 -6.33
C MET A 1 -39.25 19.77 -5.22
N LYS A 2 -39.78 18.55 -5.02
CA LYS A 2 -39.36 17.63 -3.94
C LYS A 2 -38.50 16.44 -4.40
N LEU A 3 -38.50 16.12 -5.70
CA LEU A 3 -37.76 14.99 -6.27
C LEU A 3 -36.24 15.25 -6.38
N LYS A 4 -35.83 16.51 -6.57
CA LYS A 4 -34.41 16.89 -6.69
C LYS A 4 -33.63 16.78 -5.37
N PHE A 5 -34.29 16.98 -4.22
CA PHE A 5 -33.67 16.84 -2.90
C PHE A 5 -33.51 15.39 -2.46
N LEU A 6 -34.43 14.51 -2.87
CA LEU A 6 -34.32 13.06 -2.58
C LEU A 6 -33.14 12.43 -3.34
N LEU A 7 -32.90 12.84 -4.60
CA LEU A 7 -31.78 12.36 -5.38
C LEU A 7 -30.43 12.80 -4.77
N LEU A 8 -30.35 14.02 -4.24
CA LEU A 8 -29.12 14.55 -3.62
C LEU A 8 -28.78 13.82 -2.31
N ALA A 9 -29.79 13.49 -1.48
CA ALA A 9 -29.58 12.72 -0.26
C ALA A 9 -29.14 11.27 -0.53
N VAL A 10 -29.66 10.65 -1.60
CA VAL A 10 -29.22 9.33 -2.05
C VAL A 10 -27.78 9.37 -2.59
N VAL A 11 -27.39 10.42 -3.31
CA VAL A 11 -26.00 10.62 -3.78
C VAL A 11 -25.04 10.87 -2.60
N ILE A 12 -25.48 11.56 -1.55
CA ILE A 12 -24.65 11.81 -0.36
C ILE A 12 -24.38 10.51 0.44
N LEU A 13 -25.33 9.57 0.46
CA LEU A 13 -25.16 8.26 1.10
C LEU A 13 -24.20 7.32 0.35
N PHE A 14 -23.88 7.60 -0.92
CA PHE A 14 -22.86 6.85 -1.66
C PHE A 14 -21.43 7.36 -1.44
N PHE A 15 -21.22 8.48 -0.72
CA PHE A 15 -19.89 8.85 -0.23
C PHE A 15 -19.54 8.05 1.03
N ASN A 16 -19.57 6.73 0.92
CA ASN A 16 -18.87 5.84 1.84
C ASN A 16 -17.36 6.08 1.68
N CYS A 17 -16.85 7.07 2.40
CA CYS A 17 -15.46 7.42 2.40
C CYS A 17 -14.65 6.26 3.00
N SER A 18 -13.95 5.52 2.15
CA SER A 18 -12.95 4.53 2.58
C SER A 18 -12.01 5.17 3.60
N THR A 19 -11.95 4.62 4.81
CA THR A 19 -11.15 5.13 5.92
C THR A 19 -9.80 4.41 5.96
N VAL A 20 -8.71 5.13 6.21
CA VAL A 20 -7.37 4.52 6.38
C VAL A 20 -6.79 4.90 7.74
N LYS A 21 -6.48 3.90 8.57
CA LYS A 21 -5.76 4.07 9.83
C LYS A 21 -4.39 3.41 9.72
N MET A 22 -3.37 4.02 10.34
CA MET A 22 -2.00 3.54 10.25
C MET A 22 -1.25 3.79 11.55
N ASN A 23 -0.47 2.80 11.97
CA ASN A 23 0.52 2.92 13.04
C ASN A 23 1.87 2.43 12.49
N SER A 24 2.94 3.17 12.73
CA SER A 24 4.25 2.95 12.11
C SER A 24 5.38 3.12 13.12
N ASN A 25 6.47 2.38 12.93
CA ASN A 25 7.71 2.56 13.65
C ASN A 25 8.90 2.51 12.67
N VAL A 26 9.89 3.36 12.91
CA VAL A 26 11.15 3.43 12.15
C VAL A 26 12.28 2.97 13.05
N SER A 27 13.20 2.16 12.52
CA SER A 27 14.40 1.80 13.26
C SER A 27 15.24 3.04 13.57
N SER A 28 15.81 3.11 14.77
CA SER A 28 16.74 4.18 15.16
C SER A 28 17.94 4.29 14.22
N ASP A 29 18.34 3.16 13.65
CA ASP A 29 19.59 3.01 12.91
C ASP A 29 19.47 3.54 11.47
N PHE A 30 18.26 3.92 11.05
CA PHE A 30 17.96 4.41 9.70
C PHE A 30 17.58 5.90 9.65
N LYS A 31 17.60 6.63 10.77
CA LYS A 31 17.04 8.00 10.86
C LYS A 31 17.62 9.02 9.87
N ASP A 32 18.88 8.84 9.46
CA ASP A 32 19.58 9.76 8.54
C ASP A 32 19.70 9.21 7.12
N SER A 33 19.11 8.05 6.83
CA SER A 33 19.14 7.41 5.52
C SER A 33 17.83 7.59 4.76
N LYS A 34 17.90 7.48 3.43
CA LYS A 34 16.75 7.60 2.53
C LYS A 34 16.62 6.37 1.65
N LEU A 35 15.39 5.95 1.38
CA LEU A 35 15.14 4.97 0.35
C LEU A 35 15.51 5.58 -1.02
N ASN A 36 16.31 4.87 -1.78
CA ASN A 36 16.75 5.29 -3.12
C ASN A 36 16.38 4.26 -4.20
N LYS A 37 16.37 2.96 -3.87
CA LYS A 37 16.00 1.87 -4.77
C LYS A 37 15.24 0.78 -4.03
N VAL A 38 13.94 0.67 -4.26
CA VAL A 38 13.05 -0.24 -3.52
C VAL A 38 12.34 -1.23 -4.43
N LEU A 39 12.30 -2.50 -4.04
CA LEU A 39 11.39 -3.50 -4.60
C LEU A 39 10.14 -3.56 -3.72
N VAL A 40 8.97 -3.27 -4.29
CA VAL A 40 7.69 -3.34 -3.59
C VAL A 40 6.98 -4.64 -3.95
N ILE A 41 6.61 -5.40 -2.92
CA ILE A 41 5.97 -6.70 -3.05
C ILE A 41 4.62 -6.62 -2.34
N PHE A 42 3.55 -6.66 -3.13
CA PHE A 42 2.19 -6.56 -2.63
C PHE A 42 1.50 -7.93 -2.63
N ASN A 43 1.28 -8.48 -1.44
CA ASN A 43 0.43 -9.63 -1.21
C ASN A 43 -0.96 -9.14 -0.76
N GLY A 44 -1.75 -8.69 -1.73
CA GLY A 44 -2.94 -7.87 -1.51
C GLY A 44 -4.22 -8.57 -1.06
N GLY A 45 -4.21 -9.89 -0.94
CA GLY A 45 -5.42 -10.69 -0.73
C GLY A 45 -6.07 -11.09 -2.06
N GLN A 46 -7.41 -10.98 -2.16
CA GLN A 46 -8.16 -11.53 -3.30
C GLN A 46 -8.58 -10.49 -4.38
N SER A 47 -8.52 -9.18 -4.09
CA SER A 47 -9.03 -8.15 -5.01
C SER A 47 -7.96 -7.66 -5.99
N ARG A 48 -8.06 -8.09 -7.26
CA ARG A 48 -7.19 -7.60 -8.37
C ARG A 48 -7.24 -6.08 -8.52
N LYS A 49 -8.41 -5.46 -8.35
CA LYS A 49 -8.57 -4.02 -8.52
C LYS A 49 -7.79 -3.23 -7.48
N ILE A 50 -7.76 -3.71 -6.23
CA ILE A 50 -6.92 -3.12 -5.18
C ILE A 50 -5.45 -3.28 -5.55
N GLU A 51 -5.03 -4.48 -5.96
CA GLU A 51 -3.64 -4.77 -6.37
C GLU A 51 -3.15 -3.85 -7.49
N ASP A 52 -3.86 -3.80 -8.62
CA ASP A 52 -3.45 -3.02 -9.79
C ASP A 52 -3.39 -1.52 -9.48
N THR A 53 -4.38 -1.02 -8.74
CA THR A 53 -4.44 0.40 -8.37
C THR A 53 -3.36 0.74 -7.34
N PHE A 54 -3.12 -0.13 -6.36
CA PHE A 54 -2.04 0.05 -5.39
C PHE A 54 -0.68 0.10 -6.09
N ILE A 55 -0.37 -0.88 -6.93
CA ILE A 55 0.92 -1.00 -7.64
C ILE A 55 1.18 0.22 -8.51
N SER A 56 0.21 0.62 -9.32
CA SER A 56 0.36 1.80 -10.18
C SER A 56 0.54 3.08 -9.36
N THR A 57 -0.24 3.25 -8.29
CA THR A 57 -0.18 4.44 -7.43
C THR A 57 1.13 4.52 -6.66
N ILE A 58 1.54 3.44 -5.97
CA ILE A 58 2.77 3.45 -5.16
C ILE A 58 4.00 3.69 -6.03
N SER A 59 4.05 3.07 -7.21
CA SER A 59 5.15 3.29 -8.15
C SER A 59 5.19 4.73 -8.67
N ALA A 60 4.04 5.31 -9.01
CA ALA A 60 3.97 6.71 -9.42
C ALA A 60 4.43 7.67 -8.32
N GLU A 61 3.98 7.44 -7.08
CA GLU A 61 4.31 8.30 -5.94
C GLU A 61 5.78 8.20 -5.50
N LEU A 62 6.38 7.01 -5.56
CA LEU A 62 7.81 6.81 -5.34
C LEU A 62 8.65 7.49 -6.42
N ASN A 63 8.26 7.35 -7.70
CA ASN A 63 8.95 8.00 -8.81
C ASN A 63 8.92 9.54 -8.70
N LYS A 64 7.78 10.14 -8.30
CA LYS A 64 7.67 11.58 -8.03
C LYS A 64 8.63 12.09 -6.94
N ARG A 65 9.12 11.18 -6.09
CA ARG A 65 10.05 11.45 -4.99
C ARG A 65 11.46 10.92 -5.30
N THR A 66 11.76 10.67 -6.58
CA THR A 66 13.06 10.21 -7.08
C THR A 66 13.53 8.88 -6.44
N VAL A 67 12.59 8.04 -6.00
CA VAL A 67 12.89 6.69 -5.51
C VAL A 67 12.72 5.71 -6.67
N GLU A 68 13.84 5.13 -7.12
CA GLU A 68 13.82 4.06 -8.13
C GLU A 68 13.03 2.88 -7.56
N ASN A 69 12.00 2.42 -8.27
CA ASN A 69 11.18 1.34 -7.77
C ASN A 69 10.75 0.36 -8.84
N LYS A 70 10.52 -0.87 -8.39
CA LYS A 70 9.79 -1.90 -9.12
C LYS A 70 8.76 -2.47 -8.18
N SER A 71 7.54 -2.66 -8.68
CA SER A 71 6.43 -3.19 -7.89
C SER A 71 5.89 -4.46 -8.53
N LEU A 72 5.56 -5.46 -7.71
CA LEU A 72 4.89 -6.67 -8.16
C LEU A 72 3.79 -7.10 -7.17
N ALA A 73 2.72 -7.67 -7.71
CA ALA A 73 1.71 -8.36 -6.93
C ALA A 73 2.06 -9.85 -6.87
N ILE A 74 1.95 -10.43 -5.68
CA ILE A 74 2.19 -11.85 -5.45
C ILE A 74 0.94 -12.48 -4.87
N ARG A 75 0.64 -13.72 -5.29
CA ARG A 75 -0.48 -14.50 -4.77
C ARG A 75 0.05 -15.86 -4.32
N PRO A 76 -0.12 -16.25 -3.05
CA PRO A 76 0.41 -17.51 -2.53
C PRO A 76 -0.01 -18.77 -3.29
N ALA A 77 -1.10 -18.72 -4.06
CA ALA A 77 -1.55 -19.81 -4.92
C ALA A 77 -0.75 -19.97 -6.23
N MET A 78 0.26 -19.14 -6.50
CA MET A 78 1.12 -19.29 -7.67
C MET A 78 2.18 -20.38 -7.41
N LEU A 79 2.20 -21.41 -8.25
CA LEU A 79 3.06 -22.61 -8.11
C LEU A 79 4.57 -22.33 -7.99
N ASN A 80 5.05 -21.12 -8.36
CA ASN A 80 6.47 -20.76 -8.36
C ASN A 80 6.74 -19.40 -7.68
N TYR A 81 5.96 -19.06 -6.65
CA TYR A 81 6.04 -17.76 -5.99
C TYR A 81 7.46 -17.42 -5.48
N GLU A 82 8.11 -18.34 -4.77
CA GLU A 82 9.45 -18.11 -4.20
C GLU A 82 10.50 -17.88 -5.29
N THR A 83 10.42 -18.65 -6.37
CA THR A 83 11.31 -18.49 -7.54
C THR A 83 11.10 -17.14 -8.21
N ALA A 84 9.84 -16.74 -8.45
CA ALA A 84 9.54 -15.45 -9.08
C ALA A 84 9.99 -14.26 -8.21
N LEU A 85 9.84 -14.38 -6.89
CA LEU A 85 10.33 -13.38 -5.95
C LEU A 85 11.86 -13.27 -6.01
N LYS A 86 12.55 -14.40 -5.90
CA LYS A 86 14.02 -14.45 -5.97
C LYS A 86 14.55 -13.88 -7.29
N GLU A 87 13.95 -14.26 -8.42
CA GLU A 87 14.30 -13.71 -9.74
C GLU A 87 14.07 -12.20 -9.82
N ALA A 88 12.98 -11.70 -9.25
CA ALA A 88 12.71 -10.26 -9.22
C ALA A 88 13.76 -9.52 -8.38
N GLU A 89 14.14 -10.06 -7.23
CA GLU A 89 15.17 -9.52 -6.35
C GLU A 89 16.56 -9.54 -6.99
N GLU A 90 16.95 -10.62 -7.65
CA GLU A 90 18.24 -10.77 -8.33
C GLU A 90 18.34 -9.86 -9.55
N LYS A 91 17.32 -9.86 -10.42
CA LYS A 91 17.32 -9.06 -11.65
C LYS A 91 17.26 -7.57 -11.38
N TYR A 92 16.48 -7.15 -10.40
CA TYR A 92 16.32 -5.73 -10.09
C TYR A 92 17.44 -5.19 -9.20
N ASN A 93 18.01 -6.04 -8.34
CA ASN A 93 19.03 -5.71 -7.36
C ASN A 93 18.66 -4.47 -6.50
N PRO A 94 17.59 -4.56 -5.69
CA PRO A 94 17.16 -3.45 -4.84
C PRO A 94 18.08 -3.24 -3.64
N ASN A 95 18.13 -2.01 -3.11
CA ASN A 95 18.75 -1.73 -1.81
C ASN A 95 17.79 -2.05 -0.66
N TYR A 96 16.49 -1.88 -0.90
CA TYR A 96 15.43 -2.09 0.08
C TYR A 96 14.31 -2.93 -0.48
N ILE A 97 13.67 -3.74 0.36
CA ILE A 97 12.51 -4.54 -0.02
C ILE A 97 11.34 -4.15 0.87
N MET A 98 10.25 -3.70 0.26
CA MET A 98 9.00 -3.38 0.94
C MET A 98 8.00 -4.52 0.72
N TYR A 99 7.66 -5.22 1.79
CA TYR A 99 6.59 -6.22 1.81
C TYR A 99 5.32 -5.58 2.34
N ILE A 100 4.21 -5.80 1.64
CA ILE A 100 2.86 -5.43 2.09
C ILE A 100 2.03 -6.71 2.10
N ASN A 101 1.71 -7.20 3.28
CA ASN A 101 1.02 -8.46 3.49
C ASN A 101 -0.40 -8.22 3.98
N TYR A 102 -1.37 -8.75 3.24
CA TYR A 102 -2.75 -8.84 3.71
C TYR A 102 -2.85 -9.82 4.87
N MET A 103 -3.30 -9.33 6.02
CA MET A 103 -3.39 -10.09 7.27
C MET A 103 -4.78 -10.67 7.47
N GLN A 104 -5.80 -9.81 7.46
CA GLN A 104 -7.19 -10.21 7.74
C GLN A 104 -8.19 -9.23 7.13
N VAL A 105 -9.43 -9.68 6.95
CA VAL A 105 -10.59 -8.82 6.70
C VAL A 105 -11.67 -9.09 7.74
N THR A 106 -12.29 -8.02 8.22
CA THR A 106 -13.55 -8.09 8.95
C THR A 106 -14.65 -7.58 8.04
N THR A 107 -15.70 -8.35 7.84
CA THR A 107 -16.86 -7.99 7.02
C THR A 107 -18.11 -7.88 7.88
N TRP A 108 -18.91 -6.85 7.67
CA TRP A 108 -20.19 -6.64 8.34
C TRP A 108 -21.36 -6.97 7.40
N SER A 109 -22.53 -7.21 7.98
CA SER A 109 -23.75 -7.58 7.25
C SER A 109 -24.27 -6.49 6.31
N ASP A 110 -23.85 -5.24 6.51
CA ASP A 110 -24.15 -4.09 5.66
C ASP A 110 -23.25 -4.00 4.40
N GLY A 111 -22.33 -4.95 4.21
CA GLY A 111 -21.39 -4.97 3.08
C GLY A 111 -20.14 -4.11 3.31
N THR A 112 -19.98 -3.52 4.49
CA THR A 112 -18.73 -2.86 4.89
C THR A 112 -17.67 -3.89 5.21
N ALA A 113 -16.43 -3.65 4.77
CA ALA A 113 -15.30 -4.51 5.06
C ALA A 113 -14.08 -3.68 5.50
N PHE A 114 -13.26 -4.22 6.40
CA PHE A 114 -12.02 -3.59 6.83
C PHE A 114 -10.89 -4.58 6.65
N ALA A 115 -9.99 -4.30 5.71
CA ALA A 115 -8.80 -5.08 5.43
C ALA A 115 -7.61 -4.52 6.24
N THR A 116 -6.84 -5.40 6.87
CA THR A 116 -5.60 -5.02 7.57
C THR A 116 -4.39 -5.53 6.81
N TYR A 117 -3.40 -4.66 6.65
CA TYR A 117 -2.15 -4.92 5.98
C TYR A 117 -0.98 -4.67 6.93
N ASP A 118 -0.01 -5.58 6.93
CA ASP A 118 1.30 -5.36 7.53
C ASP A 118 2.26 -4.85 6.45
N VAL A 119 3.04 -3.83 6.76
CA VAL A 119 4.01 -3.19 5.88
C VAL A 119 5.37 -3.28 6.55
N ASN A 120 6.33 -3.90 5.89
CA ASN A 120 7.70 -4.02 6.38
C ASN A 120 8.69 -3.62 5.30
N ILE A 121 9.66 -2.76 5.64
CA ILE A 121 10.79 -2.45 4.75
C ILE A 121 12.06 -2.99 5.38
N THR A 122 12.80 -3.80 4.62
CA THR A 122 14.07 -4.39 5.02
C THR A 122 15.23 -3.79 4.22
N ASP A 123 16.34 -3.49 4.88
CA ASP A 123 17.62 -3.18 4.26
C ASP A 123 18.28 -4.48 3.78
N LYS A 124 18.47 -4.63 2.47
CA LYS A 124 19.02 -5.86 1.88
C LYS A 124 20.47 -6.11 2.27
N LYS A 125 21.26 -5.05 2.49
CA LYS A 125 22.68 -5.18 2.81
C LYS A 125 22.88 -5.67 4.24
N ASN A 126 22.06 -5.16 5.16
CA ASN A 126 22.23 -5.37 6.59
C ASN A 126 21.23 -6.39 7.18
N ASP A 127 20.29 -6.87 6.37
CA ASP A 127 19.28 -7.88 6.72
C ASP A 127 18.45 -7.56 7.98
N TYR A 128 18.07 -6.29 8.14
CA TYR A 128 17.18 -5.87 9.23
C TYR A 128 16.06 -4.96 8.74
N SER A 129 14.97 -4.97 9.50
CA SER A 129 13.79 -4.14 9.25
C SER A 129 14.05 -2.69 9.66
N ILE A 130 13.95 -1.77 8.71
CA ILE A 130 14.11 -0.32 8.92
C ILE A 130 12.78 0.37 9.19
N TYR A 131 11.67 -0.28 8.82
CA TYR A 131 10.33 0.27 8.94
C TYR A 131 9.31 -0.84 9.09
N LYS A 132 8.37 -0.66 10.03
CA LYS A 132 7.19 -1.51 10.20
C LYS A 132 5.96 -0.64 10.36
N ALA A 133 4.86 -1.03 9.72
CA ALA A 133 3.58 -0.39 9.94
C ALA A 133 2.42 -1.36 9.77
N THR A 134 1.33 -1.09 10.48
CA THR A 134 0.05 -1.75 10.26
C THR A 134 -0.94 -0.74 9.71
N VAL A 135 -1.57 -1.07 8.58
CA VAL A 135 -2.55 -0.22 7.90
C VAL A 135 -3.90 -0.92 7.86
N THR A 136 -4.94 -0.27 8.37
CA THR A 136 -6.32 -0.74 8.25
C THR A 136 -7.05 0.11 7.23
N LEU A 137 -7.60 -0.53 6.21
CA LEU A 137 -8.33 0.06 5.10
C LEU A 137 -9.80 -0.37 5.17
N GLY A 138 -10.71 0.57 5.40
CA GLY A 138 -12.14 0.38 5.21
C GLY A 138 -12.46 0.39 3.71
N ILE A 139 -13.04 -0.68 3.20
CA ILE A 139 -13.49 -0.87 1.82
C ILE A 139 -14.95 -1.33 1.78
N ASN A 140 -15.62 -1.05 0.67
CA ASN A 140 -16.84 -1.73 0.27
C ASN A 140 -16.73 -2.12 -1.21
N MET A 141 -17.67 -2.92 -1.72
CA MET A 141 -17.65 -3.40 -3.10
C MET A 141 -17.60 -2.30 -4.18
N PHE A 142 -17.97 -1.06 -3.84
CA PHE A 142 -17.98 0.08 -4.75
C PHE A 142 -16.71 0.95 -4.67
N THR A 143 -15.84 0.72 -3.68
CA THR A 143 -14.68 1.57 -3.39
C THR A 143 -13.34 0.85 -3.52
N GLU A 144 -13.32 -0.37 -4.04
CA GLU A 144 -12.08 -1.16 -4.20
C GLU A 144 -10.96 -0.39 -4.92
N LYS A 145 -11.28 0.28 -6.04
CA LYS A 145 -10.31 1.07 -6.80
C LYS A 145 -9.71 2.19 -5.94
N SER A 146 -10.58 3.01 -5.34
CA SER A 146 -10.13 4.07 -4.41
C SER A 146 -9.44 3.52 -3.16
N GLY A 147 -9.70 2.26 -2.78
CA GLY A 147 -9.06 1.60 -1.66
C GLY A 147 -7.58 1.32 -1.91
N GLY A 148 -7.24 0.79 -3.09
CA GLY A 148 -5.84 0.57 -3.49
C GLY A 148 -5.05 1.87 -3.56
N GLU A 149 -5.64 2.93 -4.15
CA GLU A 149 -5.04 4.26 -4.21
C GLU A 149 -4.81 4.85 -2.80
N LYS A 150 -5.84 4.84 -1.94
CA LYS A 150 -5.75 5.36 -0.58
C LYS A 150 -4.73 4.61 0.28
N LEU A 151 -4.64 3.29 0.13
CA LEU A 151 -3.62 2.48 0.80
C LEU A 151 -2.20 2.92 0.39
N ALA A 152 -1.96 3.04 -0.91
CA ALA A 152 -0.67 3.46 -1.45
C ALA A 152 -0.29 4.88 -0.97
N ILE A 153 -1.19 5.86 -1.13
CA ILE A 153 -0.97 7.23 -0.69
C ILE A 153 -0.68 7.27 0.81
N LYS A 154 -1.44 6.53 1.63
CA LYS A 154 -1.24 6.54 3.08
C LYS A 154 0.14 6.04 3.47
N ILE A 155 0.62 4.96 2.84
CA ILE A 155 1.97 4.43 3.08
C ILE A 155 3.00 5.49 2.68
N ILE A 156 2.88 6.10 1.50
CA ILE A 156 3.81 7.12 1.01
C ILE A 156 3.87 8.34 1.94
N ASP A 157 2.72 8.85 2.37
CA ASP A 157 2.63 9.99 3.27
C ASP A 157 3.32 9.69 4.60
N ASP A 158 3.15 8.47 5.12
CA ASP A 158 3.78 8.05 6.35
C ASP A 158 5.30 7.88 6.19
N LEU A 159 5.78 7.32 5.08
CA LEU A 159 7.21 7.26 4.76
C LEU A 159 7.82 8.66 4.63
N ALA A 160 7.11 9.61 4.01
CA ALA A 160 7.57 10.99 3.88
C ALA A 160 7.59 11.70 5.25
N LYS A 161 6.54 11.53 6.06
CA LYS A 161 6.45 12.07 7.43
C LYS A 161 7.59 11.56 8.31
N ASN A 162 7.96 10.29 8.16
CA ASN A 162 9.05 9.65 8.87
C ASN A 162 10.43 9.90 8.24
N ASN A 163 10.52 10.82 7.28
CA ASN A 163 11.77 11.20 6.62
C ASN A 163 12.47 10.01 5.93
N LEU A 164 11.75 8.97 5.51
CA LEU A 164 12.32 7.81 4.81
C LEU A 164 12.46 8.03 3.30
N ILE A 165 11.61 8.89 2.74
CA ILE A 165 11.67 9.30 1.33
C ILE A 165 11.75 10.83 1.22
N PRO A 166 12.18 11.38 0.07
CA PRO A 166 12.08 12.81 -0.19
C PRO A 166 10.63 13.29 -0.21
N THR A 167 10.42 14.58 0.07
CA THR A 167 9.14 15.22 -0.21
C THR A 167 8.92 15.34 -1.72
N ALA A 168 7.67 15.33 -2.16
CA ALA A 168 7.35 15.46 -3.58
C ALA A 168 7.87 16.79 -4.13
N GLN A 169 8.50 16.76 -5.30
CA GLN A 169 8.83 17.97 -6.03
C GLN A 169 7.54 18.57 -6.61
N LYS A 170 7.35 19.88 -6.42
CA LYS A 170 6.17 20.62 -6.89
C LYS A 170 6.22 20.85 -8.39
#